data_AF-A0A1M5L4U4-F1
#
_entry.id   AF-A0A1M5L4U4-F1
#
_cell.length_a   1.000
_cell.length_b   1.000
_cell.length_c   1.000
_cell.angle_alpha   90.00
_cell.angle_beta   90.00
_cell.angle_gamma   90.00
#
_symmetry.space_group_name_H-M   'P 1'
#
loop_
_entity.id
_entity.type
_entity.pdbx_description
1 polymer ?
#
loop_
_entity_poly.entity_id
_entity_poly.type
_entity_poly.pdbx_seq_one_letter_code
_entity_poly.pdbx_strand_id
1 'polypeptide(L)'
;MNTRKQIRLLLTFYSGFFPATLVISLACAGLFLYLGMAALTVLIWFKVFTLGIIAYYISKYKYKEFLYYQNLGISKIFLWTASLTFELLIFGLLLILSLKLS
;
A
#
# COMPACT_ATOMS: atom_id res chain seq x y z
N MET A 1 20.41 2.83 14.55
CA MET A 1 20.44 3.11 13.09
C MET A 1 19.94 4.53 12.85
N ASN A 2 20.59 5.31 11.98
CA ASN A 2 20.18 6.70 11.72
C ASN A 2 18.85 6.76 10.96
N THR A 3 17.99 7.73 11.28
CA THR A 3 16.65 7.92 10.71
C THR A 3 16.65 7.99 9.18
N ARG A 4 17.67 8.64 8.58
CA ARG A 4 17.83 8.72 7.12
C ARG A 4 17.98 7.34 6.45
N LYS A 5 18.71 6.43 7.10
CA LYS A 5 18.92 5.07 6.58
C LYS A 5 17.62 4.25 6.68
N GLN A 6 16.87 4.42 7.77
CA GLN A 6 15.55 3.78 7.94
C GLN A 6 14.57 4.21 6.84
N ILE A 7 14.45 5.51 6.57
CA ILE A 7 13.57 6.04 5.52
C ILE A 7 13.96 5.45 4.15
N ARG A 8 15.25 5.43 3.81
CA ARG A 8 15.73 4.85 2.54
C ARG A 8 15.36 3.37 2.38
N LEU A 9 15.53 2.58 3.45
CA LEU A 9 15.21 1.15 3.44
C LEU A 9 13.71 0.92 3.28
N LEU A 10 12.90 1.70 3.98
CA LEU A 10 11.44 1.64 3.88
C LEU A 10 10.98 2.01 2.47
N LEU A 11 11.57 3.04 1.88
CA LEU A 11 11.25 3.50 0.52
C LEU A 11 11.65 2.45 -0.53
N THR A 12 12.77 1.75 -0.33
CA THR A 12 13.21 0.65 -1.21
C THR A 12 12.29 -0.57 -1.10
N PHE A 13 11.82 -0.88 0.11
CA PHE A 13 10.83 -1.95 0.31
C PHE A 13 9.50 -1.59 -0.37
N TYR A 14 9.01 -0.36 -0.12
CA TYR A 14 7.75 0.13 -0.63
C TYR A 14 7.72 0.27 -2.15
N SER A 15 8.82 0.72 -2.77
CA SER A 15 8.92 0.87 -4.22
C SER A 15 8.72 -0.46 -4.98
N GLY A 16 8.95 -1.60 -4.32
CA GLY A 16 8.79 -2.92 -4.93
C GLY A 16 7.34 -3.28 -5.28
N PHE A 17 6.35 -2.59 -4.71
CA PHE A 17 4.93 -2.86 -4.97
C PHE A 17 4.06 -1.61 -5.11
N PHE A 18 4.60 -0.44 -4.76
CA PHE A 18 3.92 0.84 -4.91
C PHE A 18 3.29 1.07 -6.30
N PRO A 19 3.95 0.78 -7.44
CA PRO A 19 3.32 1.00 -8.74
C PRO A 19 2.03 0.18 -8.92
N ALA A 20 2.04 -1.08 -8.47
CA ALA A 20 0.89 -1.96 -8.57
C ALA A 20 -0.26 -1.47 -7.69
N THR A 21 0.04 -1.11 -6.44
CA THR A 21 -0.98 -0.62 -5.52
C THR A 21 -1.53 0.76 -5.90
N LEU A 22 -0.70 1.62 -6.49
CA LEU A 22 -1.10 2.94 -7.01
C LEU A 22 -2.08 2.79 -8.18
N VAL A 23 -1.78 1.93 -9.15
CA VAL A 23 -2.70 1.65 -10.29
C VAL A 23 -4.04 1.15 -9.79
N ILE A 24 -4.04 0.23 -8.82
CA ILE A 24 -5.28 -0.26 -8.18
C ILE A 24 -6.05 0.88 -7.51
N SER A 25 -5.36 1.74 -6.76
CA SER A 25 -5.99 2.89 -6.11
C SER A 25 -6.59 3.89 -7.11
N LEU A 26 -5.89 4.18 -8.20
CA LEU A 26 -6.38 5.04 -9.28
C LEU A 26 -7.60 4.43 -9.99
N ALA A 27 -7.57 3.13 -10.26
CA ALA A 27 -8.71 2.42 -10.83
C ALA A 27 -9.94 2.49 -9.91
N CYS A 28 -9.75 2.29 -8.60
CA CYS A 28 -10.83 2.45 -7.62
C CYS A 28 -11.37 3.88 -7.59
N ALA A 29 -10.49 4.88 -7.62
CA ALA A 29 -10.87 6.29 -7.64
C ALA A 29 -11.70 6.65 -8.89
N GLY A 30 -11.34 6.11 -10.06
CA GLY A 30 -12.11 6.27 -11.30
C GLY A 30 -13.45 5.54 -11.27
N LEU A 31 -13.50 4.32 -10.74
CA LEU A 31 -14.76 3.59 -10.55
C LEU A 31 -15.69 4.31 -9.56
N PHE A 32 -15.12 4.91 -8.50
CA PHE A 32 -15.89 5.69 -7.54
C PHE A 32 -16.52 6.93 -8.16
N LEU A 33 -15.84 7.62 -9.09
CA LEU A 33 -16.42 8.73 -9.85
C LEU A 33 -17.63 8.32 -10.68
N TYR A 34 -17.61 7.11 -11.25
CA TYR A 34 -18.69 6.62 -12.11
C TYR A 34 -19.88 6.02 -11.32
N LEU A 35 -19.58 5.29 -10.25
CA LEU A 35 -20.58 4.54 -9.47
C LEU A 35 -21.08 5.29 -8.23
N GLY A 36 -20.36 6.32 -7.79
CA GLY A 36 -20.68 7.14 -6.62
C GLY A 36 -20.59 6.40 -5.29
N MET A 37 -21.29 6.93 -4.28
CA MET A 37 -21.22 6.49 -2.88
C MET A 37 -21.61 5.02 -2.68
N ALA A 38 -22.48 4.45 -3.53
CA ALA A 38 -22.91 3.06 -3.43
C ALA A 38 -21.73 2.07 -3.61
N ALA A 39 -20.69 2.45 -4.35
CA ALA A 39 -19.52 1.61 -4.58
C ALA A 39 -18.49 1.65 -3.44
N LEU A 40 -18.61 2.57 -2.47
CA LEU A 40 -17.59 2.79 -1.43
C LEU A 40 -17.22 1.50 -0.69
N THR A 41 -18.23 0.79 -0.17
CA THR A 41 -18.02 -0.46 0.59
C THR A 41 -17.32 -1.52 -0.23
N VAL A 42 -17.74 -1.70 -1.49
CA VAL A 42 -17.15 -2.70 -2.40
C VAL A 42 -15.70 -2.34 -2.73
N LEU A 43 -15.42 -1.06 -3.00
CA LEU A 43 -14.06 -0.60 -3.32
C LEU A 43 -13.11 -0.70 -2.13
N ILE A 44 -13.58 -0.46 -0.90
CA ILE A 44 -12.79 -0.66 0.32
C ILE A 44 -12.41 -2.13 0.47
N TRP A 45 -13.37 -3.06 0.36
CA TRP A 45 -13.09 -4.49 0.47
C TRP A 45 -12.20 -5.00 -0.66
N PHE A 46 -12.39 -4.50 -1.87
CA PHE A 46 -11.50 -4.77 -3.00
C PHE A 46 -10.06 -4.31 -2.72
N LYS A 47 -9.87 -3.12 -2.13
CA LYS A 47 -8.54 -2.62 -1.73
C LYS A 47 -7.91 -3.49 -0.65
N VAL A 48 -8.67 -3.90 0.37
CA VAL A 48 -8.17 -4.81 1.43
C VAL A 48 -7.76 -6.16 0.83
N PHE A 49 -8.58 -6.73 -0.04
CA PHE A 49 -8.31 -8.02 -0.68
C PHE A 49 -7.05 -7.97 -1.55
N THR A 50 -6.91 -6.94 -2.39
CA THR A 50 -5.74 -6.78 -3.25
C THR A 50 -4.44 -6.54 -2.47
N LEU A 51 -4.50 -5.75 -1.39
CA LEU A 51 -3.37 -5.61 -0.45
C LEU A 51 -3.00 -6.95 0.20
N GLY A 52 -3.99 -7.77 0.56
CA GLY A 52 -3.76 -9.12 1.08
C GLY A 52 -3.02 -10.02 0.09
N ILE A 53 -3.40 -9.99 -1.19
CA ILE A 53 -2.71 -10.75 -2.26
C ILE A 53 -1.26 -10.28 -2.41
N ILE A 54 -1.03 -8.97 -2.45
CA ILE A 54 0.31 -8.39 -2.57
C ILE A 54 1.16 -8.77 -1.34
N ALA A 55 0.57 -8.70 -0.14
CA ALA A 55 1.24 -9.07 1.10
C ALA A 55 1.62 -10.55 1.14
N TYR A 56 0.73 -11.42 0.67
CA TYR A 56 1.01 -12.85 0.51
C TYR A 56 2.13 -13.10 -0.49
N TYR A 57 2.06 -12.49 -1.67
CA TYR A 57 3.07 -12.63 -2.72
C TYR A 57 4.46 -12.21 -2.22
N ILE A 58 4.58 -11.02 -1.63
CA ILE A 58 5.85 -10.52 -1.09
C ILE A 58 6.33 -11.40 0.05
N SER A 59 5.45 -11.81 0.97
CA SER A 59 5.84 -12.67 2.08
C SER A 59 6.38 -14.04 1.64
N LYS A 60 5.83 -14.60 0.55
CA LYS A 60 6.23 -15.91 0.03
C LYS A 60 7.47 -15.84 -0.85
N TYR A 61 7.52 -14.90 -1.80
CA TYR A 61 8.56 -14.87 -2.83
C TYR A 61 9.75 -13.95 -2.48
N LYS A 62 9.55 -12.95 -1.60
CA LYS A 62 10.59 -12.00 -1.16
C LYS A 62 11.03 -12.24 0.29
N TYR A 63 10.89 -13.47 0.79
CA TYR A 63 11.26 -13.81 2.18
C TYR A 63 12.72 -13.43 2.51
N LYS A 64 13.64 -13.60 1.55
CA LYS A 64 15.07 -13.26 1.70
C LYS A 64 15.31 -11.76 1.87
N GLU A 65 14.48 -10.92 1.26
CA GLU A 65 14.57 -9.46 1.44
C GLU A 65 14.24 -9.08 2.89
N PHE A 66 13.28 -9.76 3.54
CA PHE A 66 12.98 -9.51 4.96
C PHE A 66 14.15 -9.85 5.88
N LEU A 67 14.92 -10.91 5.58
CA LEU A 67 16.13 -11.24 6.34
C LEU A 67 17.19 -10.14 6.22
N TYR A 68 17.35 -9.55 5.04
CA TYR A 68 18.24 -8.40 4.83
C TYR A 68 17.83 -7.20 5.70
N TYR A 69 16.54 -6.85 5.73
CA TYR A 69 16.06 -5.74 6.55
C TYR A 69 16.18 -6.02 8.06
N GLN A 70 15.97 -7.26 8.49
CA GLN A 70 16.16 -7.67 9.89
C GLN A 70 17.62 -7.58 10.33
N ASN A 71 18.57 -7.99 9.48
CA ASN A 71 20.01 -7.86 9.76
C ASN A 71 20.45 -6.39 9.88
N LEU A 72 19.71 -5.47 9.27
CA LEU A 72 19.92 -4.02 9.42
C LEU A 72 19.18 -3.41 10.63
N GLY A 73 18.45 -4.23 11.40
CA GLY A 73 17.73 -3.81 12.61
C GLY A 73 16.32 -3.25 12.35
N ILE A 74 15.72 -3.52 11.18
CA ILE A 74 14.31 -3.18 10.90
C ILE A 74 13.44 -4.42 11.04
N SER A 75 12.40 -4.33 11.86
CA SER A 75 11.44 -5.44 12.01
C SER A 75 10.52 -5.55 10.78
N LYS A 76 10.14 -6.79 10.45
CA LYS A 76 9.16 -7.07 9.38
C LYS A 76 7.82 -6.37 9.64
N ILE A 77 7.40 -6.35 10.90
CA ILE A 77 6.14 -5.71 11.31
C ILE A 77 6.18 -4.22 10.99
N PHE A 78 7.28 -3.52 11.32
CA PHE A 78 7.43 -2.09 11.04
C PHE A 78 7.38 -1.77 9.54
N LEU A 79 8.02 -2.59 8.69
CA LEU A 79 7.95 -2.42 7.23
C LEU A 79 6.51 -2.52 6.71
N TRP A 80 5.77 -3.53 7.18
CA TRP A 80 4.38 -3.73 6.80
C TRP A 80 3.46 -2.64 7.33
N THR A 81 3.52 -2.32 8.62
CA THR A 81 2.62 -1.31 9.20
C THR A 81 2.83 0.05 8.56
N ALA A 82 4.07 0.48 8.35
CA ALA A 82 4.36 1.77 7.75
C ALA A 82 3.91 1.84 6.28
N SER A 83 4.20 0.80 5.49
CA SER A 83 3.80 0.77 4.08
C SER A 83 2.29 0.64 3.89
N LEU A 84 1.61 -0.20 4.67
CA LEU A 84 0.14 -0.34 4.63
C LEU A 84 -0.56 0.94 5.07
N THR A 85 -0.05 1.62 6.11
CA THR A 85 -0.60 2.92 6.54
C THR A 85 -0.49 3.95 5.42
N PHE A 86 0.68 4.05 4.77
CA PHE A 86 0.89 4.98 3.67
C PHE A 86 -0.01 4.66 2.46
N GLU A 87 -0.22 3.37 2.15
CA GLU A 87 -1.16 2.92 1.12
C GLU A 87 -2.62 3.32 1.40
N LEU A 88 -3.08 3.12 2.64
CA LEU A 88 -4.43 3.50 3.05
C LEU A 88 -4.62 5.02 3.00
N LEU A 89 -3.59 5.80 3.34
CA LEU A 89 -3.61 7.25 3.20
C LEU A 89 -3.76 7.68 1.73
N ILE A 90 -2.96 7.12 0.82
CA ILE A 90 -3.08 7.42 -0.61
C ILE A 90 -4.47 7.05 -1.13
N PHE A 91 -4.96 5.86 -0.79
CA PHE A 91 -6.27 5.41 -1.21
C PHE A 91 -7.40 6.31 -0.68
N GLY A 92 -7.37 6.67 0.61
CA GLY A 92 -8.34 7.58 1.22
C GLY A 92 -8.28 8.98 0.60
N LEU A 93 -7.08 9.52 0.37
CA LEU A 93 -6.91 10.81 -0.30
C LEU A 93 -7.49 10.79 -1.72
N LEU A 94 -7.27 9.73 -2.49
CA LEU A 94 -7.84 9.59 -3.83
C LEU A 94 -9.37 9.51 -3.79
N LEU A 95 -9.96 8.79 -2.83
CA LEU A 95 -11.42 8.76 -2.67
C LEU A 95 -11.99 10.13 -2.29
N ILE A 96 -11.34 10.87 -1.39
CA ILE A 96 -11.74 12.23 -1.02
C ILE A 96 -11.65 13.17 -2.22
N LEU A 97 -10.59 13.06 -3.03
CA LEU A 97 -10.42 13.84 -4.24
C LEU A 97 -11.51 13.50 -5.27
N SER A 98 -11.79 12.21 -5.48
CA SER A 98 -12.87 11.77 -6.36
C SER A 98 -14.24 12.27 -5.87
N LEU A 99 -14.50 12.26 -4.56
CA LEU A 99 -15.75 12.80 -4.01
C LEU A 99 -15.92 14.30 -4.27
N LYS A 100 -14.83 15.07 -4.29
CA LYS A 100 -14.88 16.51 -4.63
C LYS A 100 -15.06 16.78 -6.12
N LEU A 101 -14.73 15.80 -6.97
CA LEU A 101 -14.82 15.91 -8.43
C LEU A 101 -16.15 15.42 -8.99
N SER A 102 -16.83 14.51 -8.28
CA SER A 102 -18.17 14.00 -8.60
C SER A 102 -19.26 15.00 -8.27
#